data_AF-A0A5B1AW70-F1
#
_entry.id   AF-A0A5B1AW70-F1
#
_cell.length_a   1.000
_cell.length_b   1.000
_cell.length_c   1.000
_cell.angle_alpha   90.00
_cell.angle_beta   90.00
_cell.angle_gamma   90.00
#
_symmetry.space_group_name_H-M   'P 1'
#
loop_
_entity.id
_entity.type
_entity.pdbx_description
1 polymer ?
#
loop_
_entity_poly.entity_id
_entity_poly.type
_entity_poly.pdbx_seq_one_letter_code
_entity_poly.pdbx_strand_id
1 'polypeptide(L)'
;DPDLAHLSSTEYVAPRNEIEVQLTEIWQELLGVDKIGIYDNFFELGGHSLLIVRLISGLQSIGYTVQVRDVFSNPSIALLSAKLSLVSSVSSIPANGITVDCNYITPEMVPLISLSQEELEILMDTISGGALNIEDIYPLAPLQEGIYFHHLMSNPTQGDPYVTPSLLSFPSAAKRSQFIEGLEFVINRHDVLRTCVLSRGFTQNIQLVLREVVLAVEDLLLDISKEILPQLEQAISPENLWMDVSKAPLLRLQKADDIEKEEYYLIVNYHHLVLDHVGLEKIIEEISMYVSGQGDQLLSPDLYRNFIGDIICNYSLAASEDYFGSLLGEIDEPTYPFGLSNTLGDGSTKIDSSKVMLSSELSSSIRSISSKLQMSPAVLFHAAFGLVVSRCSNSEYALFGSLFSGRLQGSEGSASSLGLFINTLPVLLYIEDSVVDYLTQTKERLRDMLPYEQTPLSSVHQWSGMSNDVHMFSALLNYRHSAVDDPFGVTSENTTDFDLGLEVLAGEERTNYPFTLDVDDYGDDFRLIAKIADVEIDAIRVVAYMEETL
;
A
#
# COMPACT_ATOMS: atom_id res chain seq x y z
N ASP A 1 -19.88 -20.34 9.72
CA ASP A 1 -20.20 -21.28 8.63
C ASP A 1 -21.46 -20.95 7.87
N PRO A 2 -21.38 -20.00 6.91
CA PRO A 2 -22.14 -20.11 5.69
C PRO A 2 -21.48 -21.15 4.75
N ASP A 3 -22.29 -21.90 4.00
CA ASP A 3 -21.84 -22.85 2.97
C ASP A 3 -21.04 -22.12 1.86
N LEU A 4 -19.71 -22.09 1.98
CA LEU A 4 -18.77 -21.62 0.92
C LEU A 4 -18.87 -22.43 -0.38
N ALA A 5 -19.61 -23.56 -0.36
CA ALA A 5 -19.82 -24.46 -1.49
C ALA A 5 -20.65 -23.86 -2.66
N HIS A 6 -21.19 -22.65 -2.51
CA HIS A 6 -22.06 -22.00 -3.51
C HIS A 6 -21.45 -20.83 -4.29
N LEU A 7 -20.15 -20.54 -4.12
CA LEU A 7 -19.49 -19.43 -4.81
C LEU A 7 -19.21 -19.67 -6.31
N SER A 8 -19.18 -20.93 -6.77
CA SER A 8 -18.97 -21.23 -8.20
C SER A 8 -20.27 -21.19 -9.00
N SER A 9 -20.26 -20.42 -10.09
CA SER A 9 -21.33 -20.36 -11.09
C SER A 9 -21.26 -21.49 -12.13
N THR A 10 -20.23 -22.35 -12.10
CA THR A 10 -19.97 -23.40 -13.11
C THR A 10 -20.10 -24.82 -12.56
N GLU A 11 -20.38 -25.79 -13.44
CA GLU A 11 -20.44 -27.21 -13.05
C GLU A 11 -19.03 -27.70 -12.68
N TYR A 12 -18.89 -28.31 -11.50
CA TYR A 12 -17.60 -28.76 -10.99
C TYR A 12 -16.92 -29.77 -11.93
N VAL A 13 -15.68 -29.45 -12.32
CA VAL A 13 -14.80 -30.34 -13.09
C VAL A 13 -13.48 -30.51 -12.34
N ALA A 14 -13.11 -31.77 -12.04
CA ALA A 14 -11.89 -32.09 -11.31
C ALA A 14 -10.61 -31.85 -12.14
N PRO A 15 -9.44 -31.65 -11.49
CA PRO A 15 -8.13 -31.55 -12.15
C PRO A 15 -7.83 -32.73 -13.07
N ARG A 16 -7.25 -32.44 -14.24
CA ARG A 16 -7.00 -33.43 -15.30
C ARG A 16 -5.54 -33.86 -15.41
N ASN A 17 -4.62 -33.11 -14.81
CA ASN A 17 -3.18 -33.34 -14.83
C ASN A 17 -2.52 -32.84 -13.53
N GLU A 18 -1.24 -33.17 -13.32
CA GLU A 18 -0.50 -32.84 -12.08
C GLU A 18 -0.41 -31.32 -11.84
N ILE A 19 -0.23 -30.52 -12.88
CA ILE A 19 -0.17 -29.05 -12.77
C ILE A 19 -1.51 -28.49 -12.28
N GLU A 20 -2.62 -28.98 -12.84
CA GLU A 20 -3.95 -28.58 -12.39
C GLU A 20 -4.20 -28.99 -10.94
N VAL A 21 -3.71 -30.16 -10.50
CA VAL A 21 -3.81 -30.58 -9.09
C VAL A 21 -3.07 -29.61 -8.17
N GLN A 22 -1.82 -29.28 -8.50
CA GLN A 22 -1.01 -28.34 -7.71
C GLN A 22 -1.64 -26.94 -7.68
N LEU A 23 -2.14 -26.45 -8.82
CA LEU A 23 -2.86 -25.17 -8.89
C LEU A 23 -4.13 -25.17 -8.05
N THR A 24 -4.90 -26.27 -8.07
CA THR A 24 -6.09 -26.42 -7.24
C THR A 24 -5.73 -26.36 -5.76
N GLU A 25 -4.70 -27.11 -5.31
CA GLU A 25 -4.24 -27.10 -3.92
C GLU A 25 -3.85 -25.68 -3.45
N ILE A 26 -3.07 -24.96 -4.27
CA ILE A 26 -2.70 -23.56 -3.97
C ILE A 26 -3.95 -22.68 -3.89
N TRP A 27 -4.90 -22.80 -4.83
CA TRP A 27 -6.12 -21.99 -4.80
C TRP A 27 -7.00 -22.28 -3.59
N GLN A 28 -7.12 -23.56 -3.18
CA GLN A 28 -7.92 -23.95 -2.03
C GLN A 28 -7.34 -23.34 -0.74
N GLU A 29 -6.02 -23.38 -0.58
CA GLU A 29 -5.32 -22.76 0.56
C GLU A 29 -5.49 -21.23 0.56
N LEU A 30 -5.35 -20.58 -0.61
CA LEU A 30 -5.42 -19.12 -0.70
C LEU A 30 -6.82 -18.55 -0.54
N LEU A 31 -7.84 -19.26 -1.04
CA LEU A 31 -9.23 -18.78 -1.06
C LEU A 31 -10.05 -19.34 0.11
N GLY A 32 -9.54 -20.32 0.86
CA GLY A 32 -10.30 -21.00 1.91
C GLY A 32 -11.50 -21.81 1.38
N VAL A 33 -11.48 -22.18 0.08
CA VAL A 33 -12.58 -22.91 -0.57
C VAL A 33 -12.22 -24.37 -0.72
N ASP A 34 -12.93 -25.26 -0.02
CA ASP A 34 -12.65 -26.70 0.00
C ASP A 34 -12.77 -27.40 -1.37
N LYS A 35 -13.56 -26.88 -2.29
CA LYS A 35 -13.86 -27.57 -3.56
C LYS A 35 -13.86 -26.61 -4.74
N ILE A 36 -12.71 -26.55 -5.42
CA ILE A 36 -12.50 -25.71 -6.60
C ILE A 36 -12.43 -26.59 -7.85
N GLY A 37 -13.27 -26.29 -8.84
CA GLY A 37 -13.24 -26.87 -10.18
C GLY A 37 -12.28 -26.13 -11.12
N ILE A 38 -11.76 -26.82 -12.15
CA ILE A 38 -10.75 -26.24 -13.04
C ILE A 38 -11.25 -25.08 -13.91
N TYR A 39 -12.56 -24.90 -14.01
CA TYR A 39 -13.23 -23.82 -14.75
C TYR A 39 -13.77 -22.72 -13.84
N ASP A 40 -13.63 -22.87 -12.53
CA ASP A 40 -14.00 -21.83 -11.59
C ASP A 40 -13.13 -20.59 -11.81
N ASN A 41 -13.74 -19.43 -11.63
CA ASN A 41 -13.07 -18.16 -11.83
C ASN A 41 -12.44 -17.68 -10.50
N PHE A 42 -11.14 -17.40 -10.52
CA PHE A 42 -10.37 -16.95 -9.36
C PHE A 42 -11.05 -15.78 -8.63
N PHE A 43 -11.50 -14.79 -9.38
CA PHE A 43 -12.09 -13.56 -8.85
C PHE A 43 -13.53 -13.75 -8.35
N GLU A 44 -14.25 -14.73 -8.91
CA GLU A 44 -15.59 -15.10 -8.40
C GLU A 44 -15.51 -15.79 -7.04
N LEU A 45 -14.43 -16.53 -6.80
CA LEU A 45 -14.17 -17.21 -5.54
C LEU A 45 -13.58 -16.29 -4.45
N GLY A 46 -13.54 -14.97 -4.68
CA GLY A 46 -12.96 -14.00 -3.73
C GLY A 46 -11.48 -13.67 -3.98
N GLY A 47 -10.90 -14.15 -5.08
CA GLY A 47 -9.53 -13.82 -5.46
C GLY A 47 -9.32 -12.33 -5.71
N HIS A 48 -8.21 -11.78 -5.21
CA HIS A 48 -7.83 -10.38 -5.39
C HIS A 48 -6.32 -10.21 -5.55
N SER A 49 -5.85 -8.98 -5.81
CA SER A 49 -4.45 -8.69 -6.15
C SER A 49 -3.45 -9.28 -5.14
N LEU A 50 -3.68 -9.14 -3.83
CA LEU A 50 -2.78 -9.74 -2.82
C LEU A 50 -2.75 -11.28 -2.89
N LEU A 51 -3.89 -11.93 -3.12
CA LEU A 51 -3.94 -13.39 -3.34
C LEU A 51 -3.26 -13.79 -4.65
N ILE A 52 -3.24 -12.94 -5.67
CA ILE A 52 -2.45 -13.18 -6.90
C ILE A 52 -0.95 -13.15 -6.60
N VAL A 53 -0.48 -12.22 -5.77
CA VAL A 53 0.93 -12.20 -5.36
C VAL A 53 1.29 -13.50 -4.63
N ARG A 54 0.43 -13.94 -3.70
CA ARG A 54 0.61 -15.22 -3.00
C ARG A 54 0.54 -16.43 -3.94
N LEU A 55 -0.36 -16.41 -4.94
CA LEU A 55 -0.45 -17.43 -5.99
C LEU A 55 0.83 -17.52 -6.81
N ILE A 56 1.39 -16.38 -7.24
CA ILE A 56 2.64 -16.34 -8.01
C ILE A 56 3.79 -16.86 -7.15
N SER A 57 3.88 -16.46 -5.88
CA SER A 57 4.88 -16.98 -4.94
C SER A 57 4.74 -18.49 -4.72
N GLY A 58 3.51 -18.99 -4.56
CA GLY A 58 3.22 -20.42 -4.46
C GLY A 58 3.64 -21.19 -5.71
N LEU A 59 3.39 -20.64 -6.91
CA LEU A 59 3.82 -21.21 -8.18
C LEU A 59 5.36 -21.26 -8.31
N GLN A 60 6.05 -20.23 -7.86
CA GLN A 60 7.52 -20.18 -7.86
C GLN A 60 8.12 -21.28 -6.98
N SER A 61 7.52 -21.53 -5.82
CA SER A 61 7.95 -22.60 -4.91
C SER A 61 7.88 -24.01 -5.52
N ILE A 62 6.98 -24.21 -6.49
CA ILE A 62 6.83 -25.47 -7.26
C ILE A 62 7.51 -25.42 -8.64
N GLY A 63 8.32 -24.39 -8.91
CA GLY A 63 9.16 -24.28 -10.11
C GLY A 63 8.49 -23.67 -11.34
N TYR A 64 7.33 -23.04 -11.18
CA TYR A 64 6.60 -22.35 -12.26
C TYR A 64 6.55 -20.84 -12.06
N THR A 65 6.46 -20.10 -13.16
CA THR A 65 6.23 -18.65 -13.16
C THR A 65 5.11 -18.31 -14.15
N VAL A 66 4.44 -17.20 -13.90
CA VAL A 66 3.37 -16.67 -14.74
C VAL A 66 3.38 -15.15 -14.67
N GLN A 67 3.04 -14.49 -15.78
CA GLN A 67 2.91 -13.04 -15.77
C GLN A 67 1.59 -12.65 -15.14
N VAL A 68 1.58 -11.56 -14.36
CA VAL A 68 0.38 -11.00 -13.71
C VAL A 68 -0.77 -10.85 -14.71
N ARG A 69 -0.50 -10.26 -15.88
CA ARG A 69 -1.50 -10.07 -16.94
C ARG A 69 -2.15 -11.39 -17.36
N ASP A 70 -1.41 -12.49 -17.38
CA ASP A 70 -1.94 -13.80 -17.74
C ASP A 70 -2.88 -14.33 -16.66
N VAL A 71 -2.65 -14.06 -15.37
CA VAL A 71 -3.59 -14.41 -14.29
C VAL A 71 -4.94 -13.72 -14.48
N PHE A 72 -4.93 -12.41 -14.77
CA PHE A 72 -6.16 -11.65 -15.01
C PHE A 72 -6.87 -12.03 -16.31
N SER A 73 -6.11 -12.38 -17.35
CA SER A 73 -6.69 -12.74 -18.66
C SER A 73 -7.15 -14.20 -18.74
N ASN A 74 -6.66 -15.06 -17.84
CA ASN A 74 -6.92 -16.49 -17.84
C ASN A 74 -7.36 -16.92 -16.42
N PRO A 75 -8.51 -16.44 -15.93
CA PRO A 75 -8.88 -16.50 -14.51
C PRO A 75 -9.37 -17.87 -14.04
N SER A 76 -9.08 -18.95 -14.76
CA SER A 76 -9.42 -20.33 -14.35
C SER A 76 -8.19 -21.21 -14.41
N ILE A 77 -8.13 -22.24 -13.55
CA ILE A 77 -7.00 -23.18 -13.48
C ILE A 77 -6.71 -23.80 -14.86
N ALA A 78 -7.75 -24.15 -15.63
CA ALA A 78 -7.60 -24.73 -16.95
C ALA A 78 -6.95 -23.79 -17.98
N LEU A 79 -7.21 -22.48 -17.88
CA LEU A 79 -6.61 -21.48 -18.78
C LEU A 79 -5.22 -21.06 -18.28
N LEU A 80 -5.05 -20.90 -16.97
CA LEU A 80 -3.81 -20.48 -16.33
C LEU A 80 -2.71 -21.52 -16.48
N SER A 81 -3.03 -22.81 -16.33
CA SER A 81 -2.06 -23.90 -16.48
C SER A 81 -1.38 -23.90 -17.85
N ALA A 82 -2.06 -23.43 -18.90
CA ALA A 82 -1.52 -23.30 -20.25
C ALA A 82 -0.58 -22.09 -20.44
N LYS A 83 -0.48 -21.18 -19.46
CA LYS A 83 0.38 -19.99 -19.48
C LYS A 83 1.61 -20.11 -18.59
N LEU A 84 1.68 -21.16 -17.77
CA LEU A 84 2.83 -21.38 -16.90
C LEU A 84 4.09 -21.63 -17.72
N SER A 85 5.18 -21.03 -17.28
CA SER A 85 6.52 -21.29 -17.78
C SER A 85 7.36 -21.86 -16.65
N LEU A 86 8.35 -22.71 -16.96
CA LEU A 86 9.33 -23.11 -15.96
C LEU A 86 10.12 -21.88 -15.52
N VAL A 87 10.46 -21.81 -14.24
CA VAL A 87 11.39 -20.78 -13.74
C VAL A 87 12.73 -20.97 -14.45
N SER A 88 12.99 -20.16 -15.48
CA SER A 88 14.34 -19.98 -16.02
C SER A 88 15.10 -19.07 -15.06
N SER A 89 16.39 -19.34 -14.83
CA SER A 89 17.28 -18.53 -13.98
C SER A 89 16.97 -17.04 -14.13
N VAL A 90 16.34 -16.50 -13.09
CA VAL A 90 15.79 -15.13 -13.02
C VAL A 90 16.91 -14.14 -13.31
N SER A 91 16.57 -13.00 -13.94
CA SER A 91 17.44 -11.83 -14.01
C SER A 91 18.00 -11.57 -12.61
N SER A 92 19.28 -11.84 -12.39
CA SER A 92 19.85 -11.82 -11.05
C SER A 92 19.96 -10.37 -10.63
N ILE A 93 19.10 -9.93 -9.70
CA ILE A 93 19.27 -8.66 -9.00
C ILE A 93 20.73 -8.62 -8.52
N PRO A 94 21.50 -7.59 -8.89
CA PRO A 94 22.89 -7.49 -8.49
C PRO A 94 23.02 -7.62 -6.96
N ALA A 95 23.97 -8.43 -6.48
CA ALA A 95 24.16 -8.63 -5.05
C ALA A 95 24.69 -7.35 -4.38
N ASN A 96 24.27 -7.10 -3.13
CA ASN A 96 24.86 -6.05 -2.30
C ASN A 96 26.33 -6.41 -1.98
N GLY A 97 27.27 -5.51 -2.26
CA GLY A 97 28.69 -5.69 -1.96
C GLY A 97 29.11 -5.26 -0.56
N ILE A 98 28.23 -4.60 0.19
CA ILE A 98 28.51 -4.13 1.55
C ILE A 98 28.38 -5.31 2.52
N THR A 99 29.51 -5.73 3.09
CA THR A 99 29.57 -6.81 4.09
C THR A 99 29.54 -6.26 5.52
N VAL A 100 29.27 -7.13 6.50
CA VAL A 100 29.17 -6.74 7.94
C VAL A 100 30.47 -6.11 8.46
N ASP A 101 31.63 -6.61 8.01
CA ASP A 101 32.95 -6.11 8.44
C ASP A 101 33.48 -4.96 7.54
N CYS A 102 32.61 -4.38 6.69
CA CYS A 102 32.99 -3.35 5.73
C CYS A 102 33.29 -2.03 6.45
N ASN A 103 34.56 -1.60 6.38
CA ASN A 103 35.01 -0.33 6.95
C ASN A 103 35.12 0.79 5.90
N TYR A 104 34.89 0.49 4.62
CA TYR A 104 35.01 1.43 3.52
C TYR A 104 34.20 0.96 2.31
N ILE A 105 33.30 1.81 1.83
CA ILE A 105 32.36 1.49 0.75
C ILE A 105 32.85 2.08 -0.57
N THR A 106 32.82 1.29 -1.65
CA THR A 106 33.15 1.72 -3.01
C THR A 106 31.93 1.67 -3.93
N PRO A 107 31.90 2.42 -5.05
CA PRO A 107 30.76 2.44 -5.97
C PRO A 107 30.36 1.05 -6.50
N GLU A 108 31.30 0.13 -6.68
CA GLU A 108 31.01 -1.23 -7.16
C GLU A 108 30.22 -2.07 -6.14
N MET A 109 30.22 -1.68 -4.86
CA MET A 109 29.50 -2.39 -3.80
C MET A 109 28.01 -2.04 -3.76
N VAL A 110 27.58 -0.96 -4.42
CA VAL A 110 26.20 -0.44 -4.39
C VAL A 110 25.57 -0.46 -5.79
N PRO A 111 25.42 -1.64 -6.41
CA PRO A 111 25.12 -1.75 -7.85
C PRO A 111 23.73 -1.25 -8.27
N LEU A 112 22.82 -1.01 -7.33
CA LEU A 112 21.46 -0.51 -7.63
C LEU A 112 21.40 1.01 -7.80
N ILE A 113 22.47 1.73 -7.43
CA ILE A 113 22.52 3.19 -7.54
C ILE A 113 23.90 3.67 -8.01
N SER A 114 23.95 4.73 -8.81
CA SER A 114 25.22 5.32 -9.26
C SER A 114 25.64 6.45 -8.33
N LEU A 115 26.57 6.16 -7.42
CA LEU A 115 27.18 7.14 -6.52
C LEU A 115 28.68 7.27 -6.78
N SER A 116 29.19 8.49 -6.69
CA SER A 116 30.63 8.76 -6.71
C SER A 116 31.29 8.38 -5.39
N GLN A 117 32.62 8.20 -5.41
CA GLN A 117 33.37 7.93 -4.18
C GLN A 117 33.26 9.09 -3.17
N GLU A 118 33.19 10.33 -3.64
CA GLU A 118 33.04 11.52 -2.79
C GLU A 118 31.69 11.53 -2.07
N GLU A 119 30.60 11.15 -2.75
CA GLU A 119 29.29 10.98 -2.12
C GLU A 119 29.30 9.86 -1.06
N LEU A 120 29.95 8.73 -1.33
CA LEU A 120 30.07 7.63 -0.36
C LEU A 120 30.90 8.02 0.87
N GLU A 121 31.97 8.79 0.70
CA GLU A 121 32.76 9.33 1.81
C GLU A 121 31.93 10.26 2.70
N ILE A 122 31.12 11.15 2.09
CA ILE A 122 30.17 12.00 2.83
C ILE A 122 29.20 11.16 3.67
N LEU A 123 28.68 10.05 3.13
CA LEU A 123 27.81 9.14 3.89
C LEU A 123 28.53 8.51 5.09
N MET A 124 29.71 7.95 4.85
CA MET A 124 30.50 7.30 5.90
C MET A 124 30.91 8.29 7.01
N ASP A 125 31.09 9.57 6.71
CA ASP A 125 31.43 10.61 7.69
C ASP A 125 30.21 11.16 8.45
N THR A 126 29.03 11.16 7.82
CA THR A 126 27.81 11.75 8.40
C THR A 126 27.06 10.78 9.31
N ILE A 127 27.13 9.49 9.03
CA ILE A 127 26.34 8.46 9.71
C ILE A 127 27.03 7.99 11.00
N SER A 128 26.26 7.89 12.08
CA SER A 128 26.75 7.34 13.35
C SER A 128 27.17 5.88 13.17
N GLY A 129 28.42 5.57 13.51
CA GLY A 129 29.04 4.26 13.27
C GLY A 129 29.73 4.12 11.91
N GLY A 130 29.60 5.12 11.03
CA GLY A 130 30.23 5.17 9.71
C GLY A 130 29.88 3.96 8.83
N ALA A 131 30.83 3.52 8.00
CA ALA A 131 30.66 2.39 7.08
C ALA A 131 30.16 1.10 7.75
N LEU A 132 30.56 0.84 9.00
CA LEU A 132 30.18 -0.36 9.75
C LEU A 132 28.68 -0.40 10.05
N ASN A 133 28.03 0.75 10.17
CA ASN A 133 26.60 0.83 10.42
C ASN A 133 25.78 0.95 9.13
N ILE A 134 26.41 1.00 7.95
CA ILE A 134 25.69 1.02 6.68
C ILE A 134 25.47 -0.41 6.22
N GLU A 135 24.23 -0.76 5.93
CA GLU A 135 23.82 -2.08 5.45
C GLU A 135 23.69 -2.13 3.94
N ASP A 136 23.02 -1.13 3.36
CA ASP A 136 22.69 -1.11 1.95
C ASP A 136 22.40 0.32 1.49
N ILE A 137 22.52 0.54 0.18
CA ILE A 137 22.24 1.83 -0.46
C ILE A 137 21.61 1.57 -1.83
N TYR A 138 20.42 2.14 -2.06
CA TYR A 138 19.66 1.98 -3.30
C TYR A 138 18.72 3.19 -3.53
N PRO A 139 18.19 3.42 -4.74
CA PRO A 139 17.36 4.60 -5.01
C PRO A 139 15.96 4.44 -4.40
N LEU A 140 15.19 5.53 -4.39
CA LEU A 140 13.77 5.50 -4.00
C LEU A 140 12.94 4.78 -5.06
N ALA A 141 11.89 4.09 -4.61
CA ALA A 141 10.82 3.61 -5.47
C ALA A 141 10.03 4.78 -6.07
N PRO A 142 9.31 4.57 -7.19
CA PRO A 142 8.52 5.59 -7.87
C PRO A 142 7.60 6.42 -6.97
N LEU A 143 6.82 5.77 -6.08
CA LEU A 143 5.93 6.50 -5.16
C LEU A 143 6.72 7.20 -4.05
N GLN A 144 7.81 6.60 -3.56
CA GLN A 144 8.65 7.21 -2.52
C GLN A 144 9.21 8.56 -2.99
N GLU A 145 9.56 8.71 -4.27
CA GLU A 145 10.00 9.99 -4.86
C GLU A 145 8.92 11.08 -4.74
N GLY A 146 7.66 10.74 -5.05
CA GLY A 146 6.52 11.65 -4.93
C GLY A 146 6.26 12.06 -3.47
N ILE A 147 6.26 11.10 -2.55
CA ILE A 147 6.11 11.35 -1.12
C ILE A 147 7.25 12.23 -0.59
N TYR A 148 8.49 11.92 -1.00
CA TYR A 148 9.66 12.68 -0.57
C TYR A 148 9.63 14.13 -1.08
N PHE A 149 9.12 14.37 -2.29
CA PHE A 149 8.89 15.73 -2.78
C PHE A 149 7.94 16.53 -1.86
N HIS A 150 6.85 15.92 -1.41
CA HIS A 150 5.95 16.56 -0.44
C HIS A 150 6.61 16.78 0.92
N HIS A 151 7.43 15.83 1.40
CA HIS A 151 8.23 16.03 2.61
C HIS A 151 9.15 17.27 2.48
N LEU A 152 9.82 17.47 1.34
CA LEU A 152 10.68 18.64 1.11
C LEU A 152 9.92 19.98 1.11
N MET A 153 8.61 19.96 0.80
CA MET A 153 7.74 21.13 0.88
C MET A 153 7.15 21.34 2.29
N SER A 154 7.16 20.30 3.11
CA SER A 154 6.69 20.30 4.49
C SER A 154 7.69 20.99 5.44
N ASN A 155 7.28 21.24 6.68
CA ASN A 155 8.19 21.68 7.74
C ASN A 155 7.56 21.46 9.13
N PRO A 156 8.36 21.55 10.22
CA PRO A 156 7.87 21.34 11.58
C PRO A 156 6.72 22.26 12.05
N THR A 157 6.40 23.34 11.32
CA THR A 157 5.32 24.26 11.70
C THR A 157 4.02 24.06 10.93
N GLN A 158 4.09 23.40 9.77
CA GLN A 158 2.93 23.08 8.95
C GLN A 158 2.52 21.60 9.07
N GLY A 159 3.44 20.76 9.53
CA GLY A 159 3.29 19.32 9.48
C GLY A 159 3.71 18.74 8.13
N ASP A 160 3.75 17.43 8.09
CA ASP A 160 4.03 16.57 6.95
C ASP A 160 2.81 15.67 6.75
N PRO A 161 2.12 15.75 5.59
CA PRO A 161 0.92 14.97 5.34
C PRO A 161 1.15 13.45 5.30
N TYR A 162 2.41 13.00 5.21
CA TYR A 162 2.79 11.59 5.13
C TYR A 162 3.35 11.02 6.45
N VAL A 163 3.25 11.78 7.54
CA VAL A 163 3.44 11.25 8.90
C VAL A 163 2.09 10.77 9.43
N THR A 164 1.99 9.47 9.69
CA THR A 164 0.75 8.85 10.16
C THR A 164 0.85 8.56 11.66
N PRO A 165 -0.06 9.11 12.49
CA PRO A 165 -0.12 8.83 13.90
C PRO A 165 -1.03 7.64 14.19
N SER A 166 -0.68 6.86 15.21
CA SER A 166 -1.56 5.89 15.86
C SER A 166 -1.55 6.14 17.35
N LEU A 167 -2.69 6.54 17.90
CA LEU A 167 -2.90 6.72 19.34
C LEU A 167 -3.46 5.43 19.93
N LEU A 168 -2.66 4.83 20.81
CA LEU A 168 -2.91 3.52 21.39
C LEU A 168 -3.14 3.66 22.90
N SER A 169 -4.09 2.92 23.45
CA SER A 169 -4.26 2.71 24.89
C SER A 169 -3.86 1.30 25.29
N PHE A 170 -3.37 1.18 26.52
CA PHE A 170 -2.99 -0.07 27.16
C PHE A 170 -3.53 -0.13 28.59
N PRO A 171 -3.93 -1.32 29.08
CA PRO A 171 -4.45 -1.51 30.43
C PRO A 171 -3.34 -1.48 31.50
N SER A 172 -2.07 -1.47 31.12
CA SER A 172 -0.95 -1.36 32.07
C SER A 172 0.33 -0.85 31.41
N ALA A 173 1.19 -0.19 32.17
CA ALA A 173 2.54 0.18 31.74
C ALA A 173 3.35 -1.03 31.26
N ALA A 174 3.16 -2.19 31.88
CA ALA A 174 3.85 -3.43 31.53
C ALA A 174 3.47 -3.92 30.12
N LYS A 175 2.18 -3.90 29.77
CA LYS A 175 1.69 -4.25 28.42
C LYS A 175 2.22 -3.28 27.37
N ARG A 176 2.19 -1.97 27.64
CA ARG A 176 2.82 -0.97 26.76
C ARG A 176 4.32 -1.23 26.56
N SER A 177 5.05 -1.56 27.62
CA SER A 177 6.49 -1.90 27.53
C SER A 177 6.74 -3.16 26.72
N GLN A 178 5.90 -4.20 26.85
CA GLN A 178 6.00 -5.41 26.02
C GLN A 178 5.77 -5.12 24.54
N PHE A 179 4.81 -4.25 24.22
CA PHE A 179 4.56 -3.81 22.85
C PHE A 179 5.78 -3.07 22.27
N ILE A 180 6.36 -2.14 23.02
CA ILE A 180 7.56 -1.40 22.60
C ILE A 180 8.74 -2.35 22.37
N GLU A 181 8.96 -3.30 23.28
CA GLU A 181 10.02 -4.32 23.13
C GLU A 181 9.81 -5.18 21.87
N GLY A 182 8.56 -5.60 21.62
CA GLY A 182 8.21 -6.32 20.39
C GLY A 182 8.46 -5.48 19.13
N LEU A 183 8.13 -4.18 19.16
CA LEU A 183 8.39 -3.28 18.04
C LEU A 183 9.90 -3.12 17.79
N GLU A 184 10.72 -3.00 18.84
CA GLU A 184 12.18 -3.00 18.72
C GLU A 184 12.71 -4.29 18.10
N PHE A 185 12.16 -5.45 18.49
CA PHE A 185 12.48 -6.73 17.87
C PHE A 185 12.19 -6.73 16.36
N VAL A 186 11.01 -6.26 15.96
CA VAL A 186 10.62 -6.19 14.54
C VAL A 186 11.50 -5.19 13.76
N ILE A 187 11.81 -4.02 14.32
CA ILE A 187 12.73 -3.05 13.69
C ILE A 187 14.11 -3.66 13.42
N ASN A 188 14.65 -4.44 14.36
CA ASN A 188 15.94 -5.10 14.17
C ASN A 188 15.89 -6.21 13.12
N ARG A 189 14.72 -6.78 12.86
CA ARG A 189 14.51 -7.85 11.90
C ARG A 189 14.43 -7.34 10.46
N HIS A 190 13.72 -6.24 10.24
CA HIS A 190 13.41 -5.71 8.90
C HIS A 190 14.29 -4.53 8.53
N ASP A 191 14.99 -4.62 7.40
CA ASP A 191 15.85 -3.57 6.85
C ASP A 191 15.11 -2.24 6.60
N VAL A 192 13.89 -2.32 6.06
CA VAL A 192 13.11 -1.13 5.70
C VAL A 192 12.81 -0.23 6.90
N LEU A 193 12.63 -0.81 8.09
CA LEU A 193 12.38 -0.06 9.33
C LEU A 193 13.63 0.67 9.86
N ARG A 194 14.82 0.27 9.38
CA ARG A 194 16.12 0.89 9.67
C ARG A 194 16.59 1.80 8.54
N THR A 195 15.71 2.11 7.58
CA THR A 195 16.01 2.95 6.43
C THR A 195 15.76 4.43 6.74
N CYS A 196 16.63 5.30 6.25
CA CYS A 196 16.37 6.74 6.10
C CYS A 196 16.56 7.20 4.65
N VAL A 197 16.10 8.42 4.36
CA VAL A 197 16.17 9.02 3.03
C VAL A 197 17.08 10.24 3.04
N LEU A 198 18.04 10.28 2.11
CA LEU A 198 18.97 11.40 1.96
C LEU A 198 18.94 11.95 0.52
N SER A 199 18.99 13.28 0.39
CA SER A 199 19.14 13.95 -0.93
C SER A 199 20.15 15.09 -0.94
N ARG A 200 20.32 15.77 0.20
CA ARG A 200 21.20 16.92 0.29
C ARG A 200 22.65 16.48 0.16
N GLY A 201 23.33 16.97 -0.88
CA GLY A 201 24.72 16.62 -1.17
C GLY A 201 24.89 15.42 -2.09
N PHE A 202 23.78 14.88 -2.62
CA PHE A 202 23.77 13.73 -3.52
C PHE A 202 23.16 14.12 -4.86
N THR A 203 23.58 13.42 -5.92
CA THR A 203 23.04 13.58 -7.27
C THR A 203 21.67 12.95 -7.44
N GLN A 204 21.29 12.02 -6.56
CA GLN A 204 20.01 11.31 -6.54
C GLN A 204 19.49 11.21 -5.11
N ASN A 205 18.18 11.02 -4.96
CA ASN A 205 17.59 10.68 -3.66
C ASN A 205 17.95 9.22 -3.35
N ILE A 206 18.43 8.96 -2.13
CA ILE A 206 18.92 7.63 -1.74
C ILE A 206 18.12 7.10 -0.55
N GLN A 207 17.85 5.80 -0.56
CA GLN A 207 17.52 5.03 0.62
C GLN A 207 18.81 4.50 1.21
N LEU A 208 19.04 4.80 2.49
CA LEU A 208 20.17 4.32 3.26
C LEU A 208 19.67 3.39 4.35
N VAL A 209 20.04 2.11 4.26
CA VAL A 209 19.71 1.10 5.27
C VAL A 209 20.81 1.07 6.31
N LEU A 210 20.45 1.18 7.59
CA LEU A 210 21.38 1.08 8.71
C LEU A 210 21.33 -0.30 9.38
N ARG A 211 22.46 -0.74 9.95
CA ARG A 211 22.56 -2.00 10.70
C ARG A 211 21.86 -1.90 12.05
N GLU A 212 22.15 -0.84 12.76
CA GLU A 212 21.60 -0.58 14.09
C GLU A 212 20.99 0.81 14.13
N VAL A 213 19.80 0.89 14.71
CA VAL A 213 19.08 2.13 14.98
C VAL A 213 18.56 2.12 16.40
N VAL A 214 18.39 3.31 16.99
CA VAL A 214 17.86 3.44 18.35
C VAL A 214 16.41 3.91 18.26
N LEU A 215 15.48 3.09 18.75
CA LEU A 215 14.08 3.50 18.88
C LEU A 215 13.93 4.41 20.11
N ALA A 216 13.77 5.71 19.89
CA ALA A 216 13.57 6.65 20.98
C ALA A 216 12.10 6.63 21.46
N VAL A 217 11.92 6.48 22.78
CA VAL A 217 10.63 6.63 23.46
C VAL A 217 10.66 7.89 24.32
N GLU A 218 9.86 8.87 23.95
CA GLU A 218 9.81 10.17 24.64
C GLU A 218 8.59 10.25 25.57
N ASP A 219 8.74 10.92 26.71
CA ASP A 219 7.59 11.29 27.54
C ASP A 219 6.90 12.52 26.95
N LEU A 220 5.59 12.44 26.70
CA LEU A 220 4.81 13.58 26.24
C LEU A 220 4.57 14.53 27.41
N LEU A 221 4.98 15.78 27.25
CA LEU A 221 4.79 16.82 28.26
C LEU A 221 3.33 17.29 28.26
N LEU A 222 2.54 16.78 29.19
CA LEU A 222 1.12 17.11 29.34
C LEU A 222 0.84 17.99 30.57
N ASP A 223 -0.19 18.81 30.46
CA ASP A 223 -0.76 19.54 31.59
C ASP A 223 -1.64 18.60 32.41
N ILE A 224 -1.08 18.05 33.49
CA ILE A 224 -1.74 17.10 34.40
C ILE A 224 -2.99 17.67 35.10
N SER A 225 -3.25 18.98 35.00
CA SER A 225 -4.46 19.60 35.55
C SER A 225 -5.68 19.50 34.62
N LYS A 226 -5.49 19.01 33.40
CA LYS A 226 -6.53 18.84 32.37
C LYS A 226 -6.66 17.36 32.02
N GLU A 227 -7.77 17.04 31.36
CA GLU A 227 -7.95 15.71 30.78
C GLU A 227 -6.83 15.40 29.78
N ILE A 228 -6.30 14.17 29.85
CA ILE A 228 -5.16 13.73 29.06
C ILE A 228 -5.55 13.47 27.60
N LEU A 229 -6.66 12.77 27.35
CA LEU A 229 -7.10 12.39 26.00
C LEU A 229 -7.20 13.56 25.01
N PRO A 230 -7.88 14.69 25.31
CA PRO A 230 -7.94 15.82 24.38
C PRO A 230 -6.56 16.43 24.06
N GLN A 231 -5.60 16.34 24.99
CA GLN A 231 -4.23 16.79 24.74
C GLN A 231 -3.46 15.82 23.83
N LEU A 232 -3.73 14.52 23.95
CA LEU A 232 -3.20 13.49 23.05
C LEU A 232 -3.77 13.65 21.64
N GLU A 233 -5.08 13.87 21.52
CA GLU A 233 -5.76 14.17 20.25
C GLU A 233 -5.17 15.43 19.60
N GLN A 234 -4.87 16.46 20.39
CA GLN A 234 -4.17 17.65 19.89
C GLN A 234 -2.73 17.36 19.46
N ALA A 235 -2.01 16.48 20.17
CA ALA A 235 -0.64 16.12 19.83
C ALA A 235 -0.53 15.39 18.49
N ILE A 236 -1.58 14.65 18.10
CA ILE A 236 -1.68 13.98 16.80
C ILE A 236 -2.35 14.85 15.73
N SER A 237 -2.61 16.13 16.01
CA SER A 237 -3.12 17.07 15.00
C SER A 237 -2.10 17.26 13.88
N PRO A 238 -2.53 17.38 12.61
CA PRO A 238 -1.66 17.43 11.42
C PRO A 238 -0.52 18.44 11.51
N GLU A 239 -0.80 19.64 12.02
CA GLU A 239 0.19 20.71 12.16
C GLU A 239 1.35 20.36 13.10
N ASN A 240 1.20 19.34 13.94
CA ASN A 240 2.19 18.86 14.89
C ASN A 240 2.96 17.62 14.39
N LEU A 241 2.55 17.05 13.25
CA LEU A 241 3.11 15.81 12.71
C LEU A 241 4.21 16.12 11.72
N TRP A 242 5.47 16.09 12.14
CA TRP A 242 6.61 16.19 11.22
C TRP A 242 7.77 15.34 11.72
N MET A 243 8.48 14.69 10.80
CA MET A 243 9.62 13.82 11.11
C MET A 243 10.79 14.13 10.17
N ASP A 244 12.01 14.11 10.71
CA ASP A 244 13.22 14.26 9.92
C ASP A 244 13.56 12.94 9.22
N VAL A 245 13.21 12.83 7.93
CA VAL A 245 13.39 11.57 7.17
C VAL A 245 14.84 11.20 6.91
N SER A 246 15.80 12.09 7.22
CA SER A 246 17.23 11.80 7.15
C SER A 246 17.73 10.94 8.32
N LYS A 247 16.89 10.68 9.32
CA LYS A 247 17.24 9.93 10.54
C LYS A 247 16.38 8.68 10.69
N ALA A 248 17.01 7.51 10.66
CA ALA A 248 16.35 6.24 10.96
C ALA A 248 16.27 5.99 12.48
N PRO A 249 15.27 5.23 12.97
CA PRO A 249 14.12 4.72 12.21
C PRO A 249 13.14 5.85 11.86
N LEU A 250 12.39 5.71 10.76
CA LEU A 250 11.26 6.62 10.45
C LEU A 250 10.03 6.30 11.31
N LEU A 251 10.26 6.04 12.60
CA LEU A 251 9.29 5.78 13.64
C LEU A 251 9.64 6.60 14.89
N ARG A 252 8.65 7.23 15.52
CA ARG A 252 8.79 7.99 16.76
C ARG A 252 7.72 7.58 17.74
N LEU A 253 8.14 7.31 18.98
CA LEU A 253 7.24 6.91 20.07
C LEU A 253 7.14 8.01 21.11
N GLN A 254 5.92 8.35 21.50
CA GLN A 254 5.65 9.26 22.62
C GLN A 254 4.66 8.60 23.59
N LYS A 255 4.97 8.59 24.88
CA LYS A 255 4.15 7.94 25.90
C LYS A 255 3.56 8.95 26.88
N ALA A 256 2.38 8.63 27.40
CA ALA A 256 1.72 9.38 28.46
C ALA A 256 0.97 8.42 29.40
N ASP A 257 0.82 8.79 30.66
CA ASP A 257 0.18 7.98 31.69
C ASP A 257 -0.97 8.76 32.33
N ASP A 258 -2.17 8.18 32.38
CA ASP A 258 -3.29 8.64 33.21
C ASP A 258 -3.37 7.74 34.45
N ILE A 259 -2.62 8.13 35.48
CA ILE A 259 -2.52 7.37 36.73
C ILE A 259 -3.87 7.34 37.46
N GLU A 260 -4.73 8.35 37.27
CA GLU A 260 -6.04 8.39 37.95
C GLU A 260 -7.04 7.38 37.35
N LYS A 261 -6.95 7.16 36.03
CA LYS A 261 -7.79 6.18 35.31
C LYS A 261 -7.15 4.81 35.11
N GLU A 262 -5.90 4.65 35.54
CA GLU A 262 -5.08 3.46 35.29
C GLU A 262 -4.92 3.16 33.78
N GLU A 263 -4.87 4.20 32.95
CA GLU A 263 -4.68 4.08 31.50
C GLU A 263 -3.30 4.55 31.05
N TYR A 264 -2.74 3.84 30.08
CA TYR A 264 -1.39 4.09 29.58
C TYR A 264 -1.43 4.27 28.07
N TYR A 265 -0.98 5.41 27.60
CA TYR A 265 -1.06 5.77 26.19
C TYR A 265 0.29 5.69 25.49
N LEU A 266 0.26 5.40 24.20
CA LEU A 266 1.40 5.47 23.29
C LEU A 266 0.94 6.08 21.97
N ILE A 267 1.61 7.13 21.53
CA ILE A 267 1.53 7.65 20.17
C ILE A 267 2.67 7.02 19.39
N VAL A 268 2.32 6.32 18.32
CA VAL A 268 3.25 5.77 17.33
C VAL A 268 3.12 6.62 16.06
N ASN A 269 4.13 7.42 15.77
CA ASN A 269 4.22 8.15 14.50
C ASN A 269 5.17 7.39 13.58
N TYR A 270 4.75 7.11 12.36
CA TYR A 270 5.63 6.57 11.32
C TYR A 270 5.49 7.38 10.03
N HIS A 271 6.54 7.41 9.23
CA HIS A 271 6.47 8.03 7.91
C HIS A 271 6.09 6.99 6.85
N HIS A 272 5.15 7.35 5.97
CA HIS A 272 4.67 6.50 4.88
C HIS A 272 5.77 6.11 3.85
N LEU A 273 6.98 6.68 3.94
CA LEU A 273 8.10 6.36 3.05
C LEU A 273 8.59 4.91 3.22
N VAL A 274 8.45 4.32 4.40
CA VAL A 274 9.00 2.99 4.71
C VAL A 274 7.94 1.91 4.88
N LEU A 275 6.66 2.28 4.97
CA LEU A 275 5.58 1.34 5.29
C LEU A 275 4.30 1.69 4.53
N ASP A 276 3.60 0.66 4.09
CA ASP A 276 2.19 0.69 3.68
C ASP A 276 1.31 0.00 4.74
N HIS A 277 -0.01 0.00 4.53
CA HIS A 277 -0.98 -0.61 5.44
C HIS A 277 -0.75 -2.12 5.64
N VAL A 278 -0.42 -2.85 4.57
CA VAL A 278 -0.08 -4.30 4.64
C VAL A 278 1.15 -4.52 5.53
N GLY A 279 2.13 -3.62 5.45
CA GLY A 279 3.31 -3.66 6.30
C GLY A 279 2.98 -3.47 7.79
N LEU A 280 2.03 -2.60 8.11
CA LEU A 280 1.61 -2.37 9.49
C LEU A 280 0.95 -3.62 10.10
N GLU A 281 0.08 -4.29 9.35
CA GLU A 281 -0.55 -5.55 9.78
C GLU A 281 0.50 -6.60 10.17
N LYS A 282 1.52 -6.76 9.32
CA LYS A 282 2.62 -7.70 9.55
C LYS A 282 3.47 -7.31 10.76
N ILE A 283 3.70 -6.02 11.02
CA ILE A 283 4.41 -5.58 12.23
C ILE A 283 3.64 -6.05 13.47
N ILE A 284 2.32 -5.87 13.52
CA ILE A 284 1.50 -6.30 14.66
C ILE A 284 1.50 -7.83 14.81
N GLU A 285 1.40 -8.57 13.71
CA GLU A 285 1.49 -10.04 13.71
C GLU A 285 2.83 -10.51 14.30
N GLU A 286 3.96 -9.95 13.86
CA GLU A 286 5.28 -10.34 14.35
C GLU A 286 5.52 -9.91 15.80
N ILE A 287 4.99 -8.76 16.24
CA ILE A 287 4.99 -8.36 17.65
C ILE A 287 4.24 -9.40 18.49
N SER A 288 3.05 -9.83 18.06
CA SER A 288 2.27 -10.84 18.77
C SER A 288 3.00 -12.18 18.86
N MET A 289 3.63 -12.63 17.78
CA MET A 289 4.47 -13.84 17.78
C MET A 289 5.69 -13.71 18.69
N TYR A 290 6.37 -12.56 18.72
CA TYR A 290 7.50 -12.34 19.63
C TYR A 290 7.05 -12.38 21.10
N VAL A 291 6.03 -11.61 21.47
CA VAL A 291 5.58 -11.47 22.86
C VAL A 291 4.96 -12.79 23.38
N SER A 292 4.37 -13.60 22.51
CA SER A 292 3.88 -14.95 22.85
C SER A 292 4.99 -16.02 22.96
N GLY A 293 6.26 -15.66 22.70
CA GLY A 293 7.40 -16.57 22.76
C GLY A 293 7.56 -17.47 21.53
N GLN A 294 6.93 -17.10 20.42
CA GLN A 294 6.98 -17.81 19.14
C GLN A 294 7.87 -17.13 18.09
N GLY A 295 8.63 -16.10 18.47
CA GLY A 295 9.50 -15.35 17.55
C GLY A 295 10.49 -16.22 16.75
N ASP A 296 10.94 -17.36 17.30
CA ASP A 296 11.83 -18.31 16.60
C ASP A 296 11.17 -19.04 15.42
N GLN A 297 9.84 -18.98 15.31
CA GLN A 297 9.08 -19.56 14.19
C GLN A 297 9.00 -18.63 12.98
N LEU A 298 9.40 -17.36 13.15
CA LEU A 298 9.38 -16.37 12.08
C LEU A 298 10.42 -16.71 11.01
N LEU A 299 9.97 -16.84 9.77
CA LEU A 299 10.84 -16.96 8.60
C LEU A 299 11.66 -15.69 8.41
N SER A 300 12.89 -15.81 7.89
CA SER A 300 13.72 -14.65 7.52
C SER A 300 12.94 -13.66 6.66
N PRO A 301 13.00 -12.34 6.92
CA PRO A 301 12.30 -11.37 6.10
C PRO A 301 12.83 -11.30 4.68
N ASP A 302 11.92 -11.04 3.75
CA ASP A 302 12.26 -10.65 2.39
C ASP A 302 12.76 -9.20 2.36
N LEU A 303 13.89 -8.96 1.71
CA LEU A 303 14.54 -7.65 1.66
C LEU A 303 13.85 -6.72 0.67
N TYR A 304 13.57 -5.48 1.08
CA TYR A 304 12.93 -4.48 0.22
C TYR A 304 13.82 -4.12 -1.00
N ARG A 305 15.16 -4.27 -0.89
CA ARG A 305 16.09 -4.11 -2.02
C ARG A 305 15.73 -4.96 -3.23
N ASN A 306 15.11 -6.13 -3.02
CA ASN A 306 14.84 -7.06 -4.11
C ASN A 306 13.76 -6.49 -5.02
N PHE A 307 12.72 -5.90 -4.42
CA PHE A 307 11.70 -5.17 -5.14
C PHE A 307 12.27 -3.97 -5.93
N ILE A 308 13.15 -3.18 -5.31
CA ILE A 308 13.83 -2.06 -5.99
C ILE A 308 14.68 -2.59 -7.17
N GLY A 309 15.42 -3.66 -6.95
CA GLY A 309 16.24 -4.32 -7.97
C GLY A 309 15.41 -4.84 -9.14
N ASP A 310 14.24 -5.45 -8.87
CA ASP A 310 13.31 -5.92 -9.89
C ASP A 310 12.75 -4.78 -10.72
N ILE A 311 12.35 -3.67 -10.08
CA ILE A 311 11.92 -2.47 -10.81
C ILE A 311 13.05 -2.04 -11.74
N ILE A 312 14.26 -1.83 -11.23
CA ILE A 312 15.38 -1.34 -12.06
C ILE A 312 15.71 -2.30 -13.23
N CYS A 313 15.68 -3.61 -12.99
CA CYS A 313 16.05 -4.61 -14.00
C CYS A 313 14.95 -4.89 -15.03
N ASN A 314 13.67 -4.82 -14.63
CA ASN A 314 12.54 -5.19 -15.47
C ASN A 314 11.78 -3.97 -16.03
N TYR A 315 12.03 -2.76 -15.50
CA TYR A 315 11.38 -1.55 -15.95
C TYR A 315 11.81 -1.18 -17.38
N SER A 316 10.84 -1.24 -18.29
CA SER A 316 11.01 -0.73 -19.64
C SER A 316 10.39 0.67 -19.72
N LEU A 317 11.22 1.70 -19.52
CA LEU A 317 10.81 3.11 -19.65
C LEU A 317 10.09 3.33 -21.00
N ALA A 318 10.62 2.77 -22.09
CA ALA A 318 10.04 2.92 -23.43
C ALA A 318 8.63 2.31 -23.54
N ALA A 319 8.39 1.14 -22.94
CA ALA A 319 7.06 0.53 -22.98
C ALA A 319 6.04 1.31 -22.14
N SER A 320 6.44 1.82 -20.96
CA SER A 320 5.61 2.69 -20.14
C SER A 320 5.31 4.02 -20.84
N GLU A 321 6.31 4.64 -21.47
CA GLU A 321 6.17 5.88 -22.26
C GLU A 321 5.21 5.68 -23.43
N ASP A 322 5.38 4.60 -24.21
CA ASP A 322 4.49 4.29 -25.33
C ASP A 322 3.03 4.09 -24.86
N TYR A 323 2.83 3.36 -23.76
CA TYR A 323 1.51 3.09 -23.21
C TYR A 323 0.85 4.36 -22.69
N PHE A 324 1.47 5.06 -21.74
CA PHE A 324 0.88 6.25 -21.11
C PHE A 324 0.83 7.45 -22.06
N GLY A 325 1.81 7.61 -22.94
CA GLY A 325 1.80 8.63 -23.99
C GLY A 325 0.65 8.42 -24.97
N SER A 326 0.37 7.17 -25.37
CA SER A 326 -0.82 6.87 -26.18
C SER A 326 -2.13 7.08 -25.42
N LEU A 327 -2.13 6.82 -24.11
CA LEU A 327 -3.31 6.89 -23.26
C LEU A 327 -3.75 8.32 -22.93
N LEU A 328 -2.78 9.18 -22.64
CA LEU A 328 -2.98 10.52 -22.10
C LEU A 328 -2.56 11.62 -23.07
N GLY A 329 -1.97 11.29 -24.21
CA GLY A 329 -1.43 12.26 -25.17
C GLY A 329 -2.48 13.18 -25.80
N GLU A 330 -3.76 12.77 -25.79
CA GLU A 330 -4.89 13.57 -26.28
C GLU A 330 -5.63 14.33 -25.16
N ILE A 331 -5.22 14.18 -23.90
CA ILE A 331 -5.82 14.87 -22.76
C ILE A 331 -5.02 16.13 -22.44
N ASP A 332 -5.67 17.28 -22.50
CA ASP A 332 -5.10 18.59 -22.22
C ASP A 332 -5.61 19.23 -20.91
N GLU A 333 -6.76 18.77 -20.39
CA GLU A 333 -7.37 19.29 -19.17
C GLU A 333 -7.56 18.19 -18.08
N PRO A 334 -7.27 18.50 -16.80
CA PRO A 334 -7.56 17.59 -15.70
C PRO A 334 -9.06 17.58 -15.36
N THR A 335 -9.53 16.54 -14.68
CA THR A 335 -10.88 16.51 -14.11
C THR A 335 -10.82 16.75 -12.60
N TYR A 336 -11.26 17.94 -12.18
CA TYR A 336 -11.29 18.36 -10.79
C TYR A 336 -12.72 18.40 -10.25
N PRO A 337 -13.15 17.39 -9.46
CA PRO A 337 -14.49 17.40 -8.87
C PRO A 337 -14.73 18.68 -8.08
N PHE A 338 -15.84 19.36 -8.39
CA PHE A 338 -16.21 20.64 -7.77
C PHE A 338 -15.17 21.76 -7.92
N GLY A 339 -14.22 21.62 -8.85
CA GLY A 339 -13.13 22.57 -9.04
C GLY A 339 -12.01 22.47 -7.98
N LEU A 340 -12.02 21.44 -7.13
CA LEU A 340 -10.97 21.19 -6.15
C LEU A 340 -9.68 20.79 -6.86
N SER A 341 -8.72 21.71 -6.97
CA SER A 341 -7.46 21.50 -7.72
C SER A 341 -6.21 21.51 -6.86
N ASN A 342 -6.31 21.95 -5.60
CA ASN A 342 -5.15 22.08 -4.73
C ASN A 342 -4.72 20.72 -4.17
N THR A 343 -3.66 20.14 -4.75
CA THR A 343 -3.02 18.91 -4.27
C THR A 343 -1.68 19.16 -3.55
N LEU A 344 -1.33 20.44 -3.35
CA LEU A 344 -0.15 20.88 -2.59
C LEU A 344 -0.49 21.24 -1.15
N GLY A 345 -1.66 20.81 -0.65
CA GLY A 345 -2.03 21.03 0.73
C GLY A 345 -0.99 20.46 1.69
N ASP A 346 -0.72 21.18 2.78
CA ASP A 346 0.17 20.76 3.86
C ASP A 346 -0.52 19.77 4.83
N GLY A 347 -1.66 19.19 4.44
CA GLY A 347 -2.48 18.33 5.29
C GLY A 347 -3.23 19.06 6.42
N SER A 348 -3.07 20.39 6.55
CA SER A 348 -3.72 21.20 7.60
C SER A 348 -5.17 21.60 7.28
N THR A 349 -5.59 21.45 6.01
CA THR A 349 -6.97 21.71 5.60
C THR A 349 -7.91 20.81 6.38
N LYS A 350 -8.99 21.37 6.93
CA LYS A 350 -10.03 20.56 7.55
C LYS A 350 -10.65 19.65 6.50
N ILE A 351 -10.54 18.34 6.74
CA ILE A 351 -11.16 17.32 5.92
C ILE A 351 -12.51 17.01 6.55
N ASP A 352 -13.57 17.11 5.75
CA ASP A 352 -14.84 16.49 6.11
C ASP A 352 -14.77 15.01 5.72
N SER A 353 -15.17 14.13 6.63
CA SER A 353 -15.12 12.69 6.40
C SER A 353 -16.45 12.02 6.73
N SER A 354 -16.84 11.09 5.88
CA SER A 354 -18.05 10.31 6.07
C SER A 354 -17.79 8.84 5.75
N LYS A 355 -18.26 7.96 6.65
CA LYS A 355 -18.10 6.51 6.56
C LYS A 355 -19.48 5.86 6.54
N VAL A 356 -19.80 5.10 5.51
CA VAL A 356 -21.12 4.44 5.37
C VAL A 356 -20.93 3.00 4.93
N MET A 357 -21.58 2.07 5.64
CA MET A 357 -21.74 0.69 5.17
C MET A 357 -22.84 0.63 4.12
N LEU A 358 -22.54 0.03 2.96
CA LEU A 358 -23.56 -0.24 1.96
C LEU A 358 -24.61 -1.22 2.50
N SER A 359 -25.86 -1.10 2.03
CA SER A 359 -26.88 -2.09 2.38
C SER A 359 -26.48 -3.49 1.91
N SER A 360 -26.80 -4.53 2.68
CA SER A 360 -26.49 -5.92 2.31
C SER A 360 -27.12 -6.33 0.98
N GLU A 361 -28.27 -5.74 0.61
CA GLU A 361 -28.91 -5.92 -0.70
C GLU A 361 -28.04 -5.37 -1.85
N LEU A 362 -27.45 -4.18 -1.68
CA LEU A 362 -26.55 -3.58 -2.66
C LEU A 362 -25.24 -4.36 -2.75
N SER A 363 -24.61 -4.70 -1.61
CA SER A 363 -23.39 -5.52 -1.56
C SER A 363 -23.57 -6.85 -2.29
N SER A 364 -24.69 -7.55 -2.03
CA SER A 364 -25.03 -8.80 -2.70
C SER A 364 -25.26 -8.62 -4.21
N SER A 365 -25.86 -7.50 -4.62
CA SER A 365 -26.12 -7.19 -6.04
C SER A 365 -24.82 -6.92 -6.79
N ILE A 366 -23.91 -6.14 -6.20
CA ILE A 366 -22.56 -5.87 -6.71
C ILE A 366 -21.83 -7.20 -6.93
N ARG A 367 -21.77 -8.07 -5.91
CA ARG A 367 -21.15 -9.41 -6.02
C ARG A 367 -21.79 -10.26 -7.11
N SER A 368 -23.12 -10.30 -7.18
CA SER A 368 -23.83 -11.09 -8.20
C SER A 368 -23.53 -10.62 -9.62
N ILE A 369 -23.47 -9.29 -9.84
CA ILE A 369 -23.15 -8.71 -11.15
C ILE A 369 -21.69 -8.96 -11.51
N SER A 370 -20.77 -8.72 -10.56
CA SER A 370 -19.35 -9.01 -10.73
C SER A 370 -19.09 -10.47 -11.11
N SER A 371 -19.77 -11.41 -10.46
CA SER A 371 -19.67 -12.83 -10.84
C SER A 371 -20.23 -13.11 -12.23
N LYS A 372 -21.44 -12.63 -12.54
CA LYS A 372 -22.04 -12.81 -13.89
C LYS A 372 -21.18 -12.25 -15.02
N LEU A 373 -20.44 -11.17 -14.76
CA LEU A 373 -19.55 -10.49 -15.72
C LEU A 373 -18.08 -10.91 -15.60
N GLN A 374 -17.79 -11.89 -14.74
CA GLN A 374 -16.46 -12.46 -14.53
C GLN A 374 -15.40 -11.39 -14.26
N MET A 375 -15.66 -10.50 -13.30
CA MET A 375 -14.79 -9.39 -12.94
C MET A 375 -14.77 -9.13 -11.44
N SER A 376 -13.70 -8.50 -10.94
CA SER A 376 -13.64 -8.02 -9.55
C SER A 376 -14.64 -6.88 -9.33
N PRO A 377 -15.27 -6.78 -8.14
CA PRO A 377 -16.09 -5.61 -7.78
C PRO A 377 -15.35 -4.28 -7.86
N ALA A 378 -14.02 -4.28 -7.74
CA ALA A 378 -13.20 -3.09 -7.95
C ALA A 378 -13.53 -2.39 -9.29
N VAL A 379 -13.84 -3.14 -10.35
CA VAL A 379 -14.24 -2.57 -11.65
C VAL A 379 -15.51 -1.73 -11.55
N LEU A 380 -16.52 -2.19 -10.79
CA LEU A 380 -17.77 -1.46 -10.59
C LEU A 380 -17.52 -0.16 -9.80
N PHE A 381 -16.72 -0.22 -8.74
CA PHE A 381 -16.39 0.98 -7.96
C PHE A 381 -15.56 2.00 -8.75
N HIS A 382 -14.62 1.55 -9.60
CA HIS A 382 -13.88 2.45 -10.49
C HIS A 382 -14.78 3.10 -11.55
N ALA A 383 -15.71 2.34 -12.13
CA ALA A 383 -16.68 2.88 -13.08
C ALA A 383 -17.62 3.89 -12.39
N ALA A 384 -18.16 3.54 -11.22
CA ALA A 384 -19.02 4.44 -10.46
C ALA A 384 -18.28 5.73 -10.06
N PHE A 385 -17.05 5.61 -9.57
CA PHE A 385 -16.23 6.77 -9.23
C PHE A 385 -15.89 7.62 -10.46
N GLY A 386 -15.59 7.01 -11.61
CA GLY A 386 -15.40 7.71 -12.87
C GLY A 386 -16.62 8.55 -13.25
N LEU A 387 -17.83 8.01 -13.11
CA LEU A 387 -19.07 8.78 -13.32
C LEU A 387 -19.20 9.93 -12.32
N VAL A 388 -18.96 9.71 -11.02
CA VAL A 388 -19.00 10.78 -10.02
C VAL A 388 -18.00 11.88 -10.34
N VAL A 389 -16.74 11.55 -10.63
CA VAL A 389 -15.69 12.51 -10.99
C VAL A 389 -16.05 13.30 -12.24
N SER A 390 -16.49 12.63 -13.31
CA SER A 390 -16.91 13.29 -14.55
C SER A 390 -18.08 14.27 -14.31
N ARG A 391 -19.13 13.84 -13.59
CA ARG A 391 -20.32 14.67 -13.35
C ARG A 391 -20.02 15.84 -12.43
N CYS A 392 -19.21 15.64 -11.39
CA CYS A 392 -18.79 16.69 -10.47
C CYS A 392 -17.76 17.66 -11.10
N SER A 393 -17.10 17.26 -12.18
CA SER A 393 -16.18 18.12 -12.95
C SER A 393 -16.81 18.73 -14.21
N ASN A 394 -18.05 18.33 -14.54
CA ASN A 394 -18.72 18.67 -15.81
C ASN A 394 -17.84 18.34 -17.05
N SER A 395 -17.26 17.14 -17.07
CA SER A 395 -16.39 16.64 -18.15
C SER A 395 -16.98 15.39 -18.82
N GLU A 396 -16.64 15.15 -20.09
CA GLU A 396 -17.03 13.94 -20.85
C GLU A 396 -16.16 12.71 -20.53
N TYR A 397 -15.09 12.89 -19.78
CA TYR A 397 -14.24 11.83 -19.25
C TYR A 397 -13.94 12.07 -17.78
N ALA A 398 -13.34 11.08 -17.13
CA ALA A 398 -12.84 11.15 -15.78
C ALA A 398 -11.36 10.77 -15.77
N LEU A 399 -10.53 11.63 -15.21
CA LEU A 399 -9.11 11.43 -14.96
C LEU A 399 -8.86 11.53 -13.45
N PHE A 400 -8.61 10.40 -12.82
CA PHE A 400 -8.39 10.30 -11.37
C PHE A 400 -7.25 9.34 -11.04
N GLY A 401 -6.68 9.47 -9.85
CA GLY A 401 -5.68 8.52 -9.36
C GLY A 401 -6.35 7.28 -8.79
N SER A 402 -5.78 6.10 -9.07
CA SER A 402 -6.12 4.87 -8.38
C SER A 402 -4.87 4.24 -7.76
N LEU A 403 -5.01 3.72 -6.54
CA LEU A 403 -3.94 3.00 -5.86
C LEU A 403 -3.88 1.56 -6.34
N PHE A 404 -2.70 1.14 -6.77
CA PHE A 404 -2.37 -0.23 -7.10
C PHE A 404 -1.51 -0.81 -5.98
N SER A 405 -1.63 -2.12 -5.73
CA SER A 405 -0.84 -2.81 -4.71
C SER A 405 0.66 -2.69 -4.96
N GLY A 406 1.07 -2.67 -6.24
CA GLY A 406 2.47 -2.60 -6.64
C GLY A 406 3.31 -3.85 -6.33
N ARG A 407 2.76 -4.79 -5.55
CA ARG A 407 3.37 -6.08 -5.22
C ARG A 407 3.23 -7.12 -6.33
N LEU A 408 2.42 -6.85 -7.38
CA LEU A 408 2.16 -7.83 -8.44
C LEU A 408 3.39 -8.09 -9.30
N GLN A 409 4.24 -7.08 -9.48
CA GLN A 409 5.49 -7.21 -10.26
C GLN A 409 6.71 -7.65 -9.47
N GLY A 410 6.60 -7.78 -8.13
CA GLY A 410 7.74 -8.15 -7.28
C GLY A 410 8.14 -9.62 -7.41
N SER A 411 9.42 -9.91 -7.17
CA SER A 411 9.98 -11.27 -7.02
C SER A 411 9.35 -12.07 -5.88
N GLU A 412 9.73 -13.34 -5.80
CA GLU A 412 9.42 -14.27 -4.71
C GLU A 412 9.60 -13.56 -3.35
N GLY A 413 8.55 -13.55 -2.52
CA GLY A 413 8.55 -12.89 -1.21
C GLY A 413 7.95 -11.48 -1.14
N SER A 414 7.61 -10.84 -2.27
CA SER A 414 6.99 -9.50 -2.28
C SER A 414 5.63 -9.43 -1.56
N ALA A 415 4.90 -10.55 -1.47
CA ALA A 415 3.66 -10.65 -0.69
C ALA A 415 3.87 -10.45 0.81
N SER A 416 5.06 -10.77 1.32
CA SER A 416 5.38 -10.80 2.74
C SER A 416 6.37 -9.70 3.14
N SER A 417 7.11 -9.11 2.21
CA SER A 417 8.09 -8.07 2.52
C SER A 417 7.47 -6.79 3.08
N LEU A 418 8.13 -6.16 4.05
CA LEU A 418 7.78 -4.83 4.53
C LEU A 418 8.34 -3.77 3.56
N GLY A 419 7.59 -2.68 3.36
CA GLY A 419 8.01 -1.57 2.50
C GLY A 419 6.84 -0.82 1.88
N LEU A 420 7.14 0.22 1.10
CA LEU A 420 6.15 0.98 0.35
C LEU A 420 6.02 0.45 -1.08
N PHE A 421 5.12 -0.50 -1.28
CA PHE A 421 4.93 -1.13 -2.60
C PHE A 421 3.88 -0.43 -3.45
N ILE A 422 2.86 0.13 -2.79
CA ILE A 422 1.74 0.78 -3.48
C ILE A 422 2.23 1.86 -4.43
N ASN A 423 1.49 2.08 -5.50
CA ASN A 423 1.73 3.19 -6.41
C ASN A 423 0.41 3.77 -6.90
N THR A 424 0.42 5.06 -7.22
CA THR A 424 -0.76 5.77 -7.72
C THR A 424 -0.61 6.01 -9.20
N LEU A 425 -1.55 5.50 -9.99
CA LEU A 425 -1.57 5.69 -11.44
C LEU A 425 -2.82 6.43 -11.90
N PRO A 426 -2.72 7.23 -12.98
CA PRO A 426 -3.87 7.90 -13.55
C PRO A 426 -4.76 6.90 -14.30
N VAL A 427 -6.01 6.83 -13.90
CA VAL A 427 -7.08 6.12 -14.58
C VAL A 427 -7.89 7.14 -15.38
N LEU A 428 -7.89 6.97 -16.70
CA LEU A 428 -8.71 7.74 -17.64
C LEU A 428 -9.87 6.87 -18.12
N LEU A 429 -11.10 7.31 -17.90
CA LEU A 429 -12.32 6.66 -18.38
C LEU A 429 -13.16 7.65 -19.18
N TYR A 430 -13.53 7.29 -20.41
CA TYR A 430 -14.47 8.07 -21.22
C TYR A 430 -15.89 7.64 -20.87
N ILE A 431 -16.79 8.60 -20.65
CA ILE A 431 -18.17 8.28 -20.29
C ILE A 431 -18.92 7.79 -21.52
N GLU A 432 -19.30 6.51 -21.52
CA GLU A 432 -20.06 5.88 -22.60
C GLU A 432 -21.57 5.95 -22.33
N ASP A 433 -22.38 5.95 -23.39
CA ASP A 433 -23.85 5.89 -23.28
C ASP A 433 -24.36 4.52 -22.77
N SER A 434 -23.56 3.47 -22.98
CA SER A 434 -23.88 2.08 -22.67
C SER A 434 -23.14 1.63 -21.42
N VAL A 435 -23.87 1.18 -20.41
CA VAL A 435 -23.28 0.65 -19.17
C VAL A 435 -22.37 -0.54 -19.46
N VAL A 436 -22.73 -1.41 -20.40
CA VAL A 436 -21.93 -2.60 -20.74
C VAL A 436 -20.60 -2.19 -21.38
N ASP A 437 -20.62 -1.21 -22.28
CA ASP A 437 -19.42 -0.73 -22.95
C ASP A 437 -18.52 0.03 -21.96
N TYR A 438 -19.11 0.82 -21.06
CA TYR A 438 -18.39 1.52 -20.00
C TYR A 438 -17.70 0.57 -19.01
N LEU A 439 -18.39 -0.48 -18.57
CA LEU A 439 -17.81 -1.49 -17.69
C LEU A 439 -16.71 -2.30 -18.39
N THR A 440 -16.90 -2.61 -19.68
CA THR A 440 -15.89 -3.28 -20.50
C THR A 440 -14.64 -2.42 -20.63
N GLN A 441 -14.79 -1.14 -20.97
CA GLN A 441 -13.70 -0.16 -21.03
C GLN A 441 -12.96 -0.08 -19.69
N THR A 442 -13.69 0.01 -18.58
CA THR A 442 -13.10 0.10 -17.24
C THR A 442 -12.31 -1.16 -16.89
N LYS A 443 -12.87 -2.34 -17.16
CA LYS A 443 -12.19 -3.64 -16.94
C LYS A 443 -10.91 -3.75 -17.74
N GLU A 444 -10.96 -3.41 -19.03
CA GLU A 444 -9.79 -3.45 -19.92
C GLU A 444 -8.74 -2.43 -19.48
N ARG A 445 -9.15 -1.22 -19.12
CA ARG A 445 -8.24 -0.17 -18.63
C ARG A 445 -7.46 -0.62 -17.41
N LEU A 446 -8.15 -1.11 -16.37
CA LEU A 446 -7.49 -1.55 -15.14
C LEU A 446 -6.54 -2.72 -15.38
N ARG A 447 -6.93 -3.67 -16.25
CA ARG A 447 -6.08 -4.81 -16.63
C ARG A 447 -4.83 -4.37 -17.37
N ASP A 448 -4.96 -3.46 -18.33
CA ASP A 448 -3.87 -3.06 -19.23
C ASP A 448 -2.84 -2.17 -18.52
N MET A 449 -3.20 -1.56 -17.38
CA MET A 449 -2.29 -0.82 -16.51
C MET A 449 -1.40 -1.69 -15.61
N LEU A 450 -1.78 -2.93 -15.30
CA LEU A 450 -1.04 -3.81 -14.38
C LEU A 450 0.43 -4.03 -14.74
N PRO A 451 0.81 -4.23 -16.03
CA PRO A 451 2.22 -4.34 -16.43
C PRO A 451 3.03 -3.06 -16.24
N TYR A 452 2.37 -1.94 -15.90
CA TYR A 452 2.99 -0.63 -15.72
C TYR A 452 2.75 -0.05 -14.33
N GLU A 453 2.29 -0.88 -13.36
CA GLU A 453 1.91 -0.42 -12.01
C GLU A 453 3.05 0.29 -11.26
N GLN A 454 4.32 0.02 -11.62
CA GLN A 454 5.51 0.67 -11.05
C GLN A 454 6.01 1.89 -11.85
N THR A 455 5.18 2.46 -12.73
CA THR A 455 5.59 3.66 -13.48
C THR A 455 5.50 4.90 -12.58
N PRO A 456 6.55 5.74 -12.50
CA PRO A 456 6.49 6.98 -11.73
C PRO A 456 5.46 7.95 -12.28
N LEU A 457 4.57 8.46 -11.41
CA LEU A 457 3.54 9.42 -11.79
C LEU A 457 4.12 10.69 -12.42
N SER A 458 5.28 11.15 -11.96
CA SER A 458 5.99 12.30 -12.53
C SER A 458 6.40 12.08 -13.99
N SER A 459 6.83 10.85 -14.34
CA SER A 459 7.12 10.47 -15.73
C SER A 459 5.84 10.41 -16.56
N VAL A 460 4.77 9.83 -16.02
CA VAL A 460 3.46 9.78 -16.69
C VAL A 460 2.94 11.18 -16.99
N HIS A 461 3.12 12.13 -16.07
CA HIS A 461 2.77 13.54 -16.28
C HIS A 461 3.61 14.20 -17.37
N GLN A 462 4.91 13.95 -17.40
CA GLN A 462 5.77 14.45 -18.48
C GLN A 462 5.36 13.92 -19.86
N TRP A 463 4.79 12.71 -19.93
CA TRP A 463 4.33 12.09 -21.18
C TRP A 463 2.89 12.45 -21.55
N SER A 464 2.07 12.84 -20.57
CA SER A 464 0.76 13.42 -20.82
C SER A 464 0.95 14.80 -21.46
N GLY A 465 0.18 15.16 -22.49
CA GLY A 465 0.32 16.46 -23.17
C GLY A 465 -0.01 17.68 -22.29
N MET A 466 -0.25 17.48 -21.00
CA MET A 466 -0.65 18.46 -20.00
C MET A 466 0.52 19.38 -19.60
N SER A 467 0.18 20.60 -19.16
CA SER A 467 1.18 21.50 -18.59
C SER A 467 1.74 20.94 -17.27
N ASN A 468 3.05 21.10 -17.05
CA ASN A 468 3.70 20.79 -15.77
C ASN A 468 3.22 21.71 -14.62
N ASP A 469 2.54 22.82 -14.94
CA ASP A 469 1.98 23.75 -13.95
C ASP A 469 0.62 23.28 -13.38
N VAL A 470 0.06 22.19 -13.91
CA VAL A 470 -1.27 21.68 -13.57
C VAL A 470 -1.14 20.28 -12.99
N HIS A 471 -1.86 19.99 -11.90
CA HIS A 471 -1.91 18.64 -11.34
C HIS A 471 -2.73 17.71 -12.24
N MET A 472 -2.20 16.52 -12.55
CA MET A 472 -2.88 15.59 -13.45
C MET A 472 -4.30 15.21 -12.99
N PHE A 473 -4.47 15.00 -11.68
CA PHE A 473 -5.76 14.73 -11.06
C PHE A 473 -5.77 15.23 -9.61
N SER A 474 -6.96 15.50 -9.09
CA SER A 474 -7.19 15.85 -7.69
C SER A 474 -8.08 14.86 -6.94
N ALA A 475 -8.63 13.88 -7.67
CA ALA A 475 -9.47 12.83 -7.16
C ALA A 475 -8.68 11.52 -7.01
N LEU A 476 -8.89 10.80 -5.92
CA LEU A 476 -8.21 9.55 -5.61
C LEU A 476 -9.24 8.48 -5.22
N LEU A 477 -9.15 7.30 -5.84
CA LEU A 477 -9.89 6.11 -5.46
C LEU A 477 -8.93 5.08 -4.86
N ASN A 478 -9.26 4.59 -3.67
CA ASN A 478 -8.51 3.55 -2.99
C ASN A 478 -9.42 2.36 -2.72
N TYR A 479 -9.27 1.30 -3.51
CA TYR A 479 -10.01 0.05 -3.30
C TYR A 479 -9.11 -0.95 -2.57
N ARG A 480 -9.49 -1.34 -1.34
CA ARG A 480 -8.71 -2.26 -0.51
C ARG A 480 -9.58 -3.37 0.04
N HIS A 481 -8.96 -4.54 0.25
CA HIS A 481 -9.60 -5.64 0.98
C HIS A 481 -9.25 -5.47 2.45
N SER A 482 -10.26 -5.56 3.32
CA SER A 482 -10.12 -5.32 4.76
C SER A 482 -10.87 -6.40 5.54
N ALA A 483 -10.45 -6.67 6.76
CA ALA A 483 -11.15 -7.61 7.64
C ALA A 483 -12.27 -6.91 8.43
N VAL A 484 -13.40 -7.61 8.62
CA VAL A 484 -14.48 -7.14 9.50
C VAL A 484 -13.97 -7.20 10.94
N ASP A 485 -13.99 -6.06 11.64
CA ASP A 485 -13.54 -5.88 13.03
C ASP A 485 -12.03 -5.73 13.29
N ASP A 486 -11.25 -5.29 12.31
CA ASP A 486 -9.84 -4.99 12.54
C ASP A 486 -9.48 -3.48 12.47
N PRO A 487 -9.12 -2.84 13.60
CA PRO A 487 -8.62 -1.46 13.61
C PRO A 487 -7.33 -1.26 12.81
N PHE A 488 -6.57 -2.32 12.56
CA PHE A 488 -5.28 -2.36 11.87
C PHE A 488 -5.26 -3.21 10.60
N GLY A 489 -6.27 -4.07 10.35
CA GLY A 489 -6.35 -5.02 9.22
C GLY A 489 -5.79 -6.44 9.46
N VAL A 490 -5.29 -6.75 10.65
CA VAL A 490 -4.72 -8.04 11.09
C VAL A 490 -5.74 -9.21 11.19
N THR A 491 -6.09 -9.83 10.06
CA THR A 491 -6.56 -11.23 10.10
C THR A 491 -5.64 -12.13 9.31
N SER A 492 -4.79 -12.87 10.01
CA SER A 492 -4.36 -14.19 9.54
C SER A 492 -5.04 -15.21 10.45
N GLU A 493 -5.56 -16.30 9.87
CA GLU A 493 -6.05 -17.48 10.62
C GLU A 493 -4.95 -18.12 11.50
N ASN A 494 -3.74 -17.56 11.49
CA ASN A 494 -2.57 -17.95 12.26
C ASN A 494 -2.16 -16.95 13.34
N THR A 495 -2.90 -15.85 13.57
CA THR A 495 -2.62 -15.03 14.75
C THR A 495 -2.89 -15.85 15.99
N THR A 496 -1.84 -16.10 16.76
CA THR A 496 -2.00 -16.58 18.12
C THR A 496 -2.94 -15.64 18.86
N ASP A 497 -3.89 -16.24 19.59
CA ASP A 497 -4.90 -15.70 20.51
C ASP A 497 -4.33 -14.80 21.64
N PHE A 498 -3.15 -14.21 21.44
CA PHE A 498 -2.40 -13.43 22.40
C PHE A 498 -2.87 -11.98 22.39
N ASP A 499 -3.65 -11.64 23.40
CA ASP A 499 -4.11 -10.28 23.65
C ASP A 499 -2.93 -9.35 24.01
N LEU A 500 -2.57 -8.46 23.07
CA LEU A 500 -1.59 -7.39 23.30
C LEU A 500 -2.09 -6.33 24.28
N GLY A 501 -3.38 -6.37 24.68
CA GLY A 501 -4.03 -5.35 25.49
C GLY A 501 -4.04 -4.00 24.79
N LEU A 502 -4.13 -4.02 23.47
CA LEU A 502 -3.97 -2.87 22.60
C LEU A 502 -5.35 -2.40 22.14
N GLU A 503 -5.65 -1.13 22.35
CA GLU A 503 -6.84 -0.48 21.77
C GLU A 503 -6.41 0.75 20.97
N VAL A 504 -6.95 0.91 19.76
CA VAL A 504 -6.71 2.07 18.90
C VAL A 504 -7.75 3.13 19.19
N LEU A 505 -7.31 4.25 19.74
CA LEU A 505 -8.20 5.36 20.06
C LEU A 505 -8.35 6.33 18.89
N ALA A 506 -7.27 6.55 18.14
CA ALA A 506 -7.28 7.40 16.96
C ALA A 506 -6.14 7.05 15.99
N GLY A 507 -6.38 7.30 14.71
CA GLY A 507 -5.41 7.12 13.64
C GLY A 507 -6.10 7.39 12.31
N GLU A 508 -5.63 8.36 11.55
CA GLU A 508 -6.16 8.66 10.23
C GLU A 508 -5.03 8.73 9.21
N GLU A 509 -5.11 7.85 8.20
CA GLU A 509 -4.32 7.99 6.99
C GLU A 509 -4.81 9.19 6.19
N ARG A 510 -3.88 10.12 5.93
CA ARG A 510 -4.10 11.30 5.11
C ARG A 510 -3.33 11.21 3.81
N THR A 511 -3.88 11.87 2.81
CA THR A 511 -3.22 12.10 1.52
C THR A 511 -3.26 13.59 1.21
N ASN A 512 -2.45 14.02 0.26
CA ASN A 512 -2.45 15.40 -0.24
C ASN A 512 -3.58 15.68 -1.23
N TYR A 513 -4.43 14.69 -1.55
CA TYR A 513 -5.50 14.82 -2.54
C TYR A 513 -6.79 15.34 -1.89
N PRO A 514 -7.41 16.40 -2.45
CA PRO A 514 -8.56 17.05 -1.84
C PRO A 514 -9.88 16.29 -1.99
N PHE A 515 -9.93 15.26 -2.85
CA PHE A 515 -11.13 14.47 -3.10
C PHE A 515 -10.77 12.99 -3.09
N THR A 516 -10.93 12.32 -1.95
CA THR A 516 -10.57 10.90 -1.81
C THR A 516 -11.81 10.06 -1.47
N LEU A 517 -11.91 8.89 -2.11
CA LEU A 517 -12.86 7.84 -1.75
C LEU A 517 -12.10 6.54 -1.48
N ASP A 518 -12.19 6.05 -0.25
CA ASP A 518 -11.74 4.70 0.09
C ASP A 518 -12.93 3.73 0.03
N VAL A 519 -12.69 2.52 -0.49
CA VAL A 519 -13.63 1.39 -0.50
C VAL A 519 -12.98 0.24 0.27
N ASP A 520 -13.58 -0.13 1.39
CA ASP A 520 -13.21 -1.33 2.13
C ASP A 520 -14.09 -2.49 1.68
N ASP A 521 -13.48 -3.51 1.09
CA ASP A 521 -14.09 -4.78 0.73
C ASP A 521 -13.87 -5.80 1.85
N TYR A 522 -14.96 -6.24 2.50
CA TYR A 522 -14.96 -7.22 3.59
C TYR A 522 -15.29 -8.65 3.17
N GLY A 523 -15.27 -8.94 1.87
CA GLY A 523 -15.78 -10.20 1.31
C GLY A 523 -17.28 -10.16 1.07
N ASP A 524 -18.11 -10.03 2.11
CA ASP A 524 -19.57 -10.02 1.94
C ASP A 524 -20.16 -8.61 1.82
N ASP A 525 -19.48 -7.63 2.42
CA ASP A 525 -19.94 -6.28 2.61
C ASP A 525 -18.92 -5.25 2.12
N PHE A 526 -19.38 -4.03 1.82
CA PHE A 526 -18.53 -2.92 1.41
C PHE A 526 -18.80 -1.65 2.22
N ARG A 527 -17.73 -0.98 2.66
CA ARG A 527 -17.81 0.35 3.29
C ARG A 527 -17.21 1.41 2.38
N LEU A 528 -17.91 2.53 2.24
CA LEU A 528 -17.44 3.73 1.56
C LEU A 528 -16.94 4.75 2.58
N ILE A 529 -15.79 5.36 2.31
CA ILE A 529 -15.22 6.43 3.12
C ILE A 529 -14.87 7.61 2.20
N ALA A 530 -15.65 8.67 2.25
CA ALA A 530 -15.33 9.92 1.54
C ALA A 530 -14.52 10.85 2.44
N LYS A 531 -13.46 11.46 1.90
CA LYS A 531 -12.61 12.46 2.55
C LYS A 531 -12.46 13.67 1.62
N ILE A 532 -13.00 14.82 2.02
CA ILE A 532 -13.08 16.02 1.19
C ILE A 532 -12.37 17.19 1.88
N ALA A 533 -11.37 17.78 1.21
CA ALA A 533 -10.58 18.89 1.71
C ALA A 533 -11.23 20.27 1.46
N ASP A 534 -12.55 20.34 1.60
CA ASP A 534 -13.34 21.57 1.62
C ASP A 534 -14.61 21.35 2.43
N VAL A 535 -14.79 22.16 3.48
CA VAL A 535 -15.94 22.08 4.40
C VAL A 535 -17.26 22.56 3.76
N GLU A 536 -17.22 23.19 2.58
CA GLU A 536 -18.43 23.56 1.84
C GLU A 536 -19.04 22.37 1.07
N ILE A 537 -18.28 21.28 0.87
CA ILE A 537 -18.73 20.06 0.20
C ILE A 537 -18.86 18.95 1.24
N ASP A 538 -20.10 18.62 1.56
CA ASP A 538 -20.43 17.59 2.54
C ASP A 538 -20.04 16.18 2.05
N ALA A 539 -19.15 15.52 2.79
CA ALA A 539 -18.63 14.19 2.45
C ALA A 539 -19.75 13.13 2.36
N ILE A 540 -20.84 13.27 3.13
CA ILE A 540 -21.99 12.35 3.05
C ILE A 540 -22.64 12.39 1.67
N ARG A 541 -22.60 13.53 0.97
CA ARG A 541 -23.19 13.66 -0.37
C ARG A 541 -22.37 12.92 -1.41
N VAL A 542 -21.04 12.93 -1.27
CA VAL A 542 -20.15 12.17 -2.14
C VAL A 542 -20.42 10.68 -2.00
N VAL A 543 -20.60 10.20 -0.77
CA VAL A 543 -21.03 8.82 -0.52
C VAL A 543 -22.39 8.54 -1.16
N ALA A 544 -23.38 9.43 -1.00
CA ALA A 544 -24.69 9.27 -1.63
C ALA A 544 -24.62 9.25 -3.16
N TYR A 545 -23.73 10.03 -3.79
CA TYR A 545 -23.51 9.98 -5.23
C TYR A 545 -22.94 8.63 -5.67
N MET A 546 -22.02 8.06 -4.90
CA MET A 546 -21.50 6.72 -5.15
C MET A 546 -22.59 5.66 -5.01
N GLU A 547 -23.38 5.70 -3.93
CA GLU A 547 -24.49 4.77 -3.71
C GLU A 547 -25.55 4.83 -4.80
N GLU A 548 -25.91 6.03 -5.29
CA GLU A 548 -26.88 6.18 -6.39
C GLU A 548 -26.32 5.73 -7.74
N THR A 549 -24.99 5.78 -7.90
CA THR A 549 -24.32 5.37 -9.15
C THR A 549 -24.13 3.86 -9.24
N LEU A 550 -23.90 3.19 -8.09
CA LEU A 550 -23.77 1.73 -7.96
C LEU A 550 -25.12 1.03 -8.12
#